data_AF-A0A952RJC8-F1
#
_entry.id   AF-A0A952RJC8-F1
#
_cell.length_a   1.000
_cell.length_b   1.000
_cell.length_c   1.000
_cell.angle_alpha   90.00
_cell.angle_beta   90.00
_cell.angle_gamma   90.00
#
_symmetry.space_group_name_H-M   'P 1'
#
loop_
_entity.id
_entity.type
_entity.pdbx_description
1 polymer ?
#
loop_
_entity_poly.entity_id
_entity_poly.type
_entity_poly.pdbx_seq_one_letter_code
_entity_poly.pdbx_strand_id
1 'polypeptide(L)'
;MRFALPFAIVVACSPSSPRDIVPVTRDVRGEAEAIDAGAGDVYEHVVKRPHGTIAIAESRGMARADAIAIADELADRFERCAAALQEQGLLVEGAARIVAEQDASWSAPATSVRLAPGGAVAQNALLCLVAPLRSMQLKPSKPNVRAGVAIESTWQPARLPDVSIPPN
;
A
#
# COMPACT_ATOMS: atom_id res chain seq x y z
N MET A 1 -40.37 34.41 46.49
CA MET A 1 -41.40 34.78 45.49
C MET A 1 -41.54 33.64 44.51
N ARG A 2 -42.77 33.15 44.32
CA ARG A 2 -43.17 32.14 43.33
C ARG A 2 -43.24 32.80 41.94
N PHE A 3 -42.82 32.11 40.89
CA PHE A 3 -43.54 32.10 39.62
C PHE A 3 -43.28 30.76 38.91
N ALA A 4 -44.38 30.05 38.67
CA ALA A 4 -44.47 28.87 37.84
C ALA A 4 -44.75 29.31 36.40
N LEU A 5 -44.20 28.59 35.41
CA LEU A 5 -44.89 28.33 34.15
C LEU A 5 -44.28 27.10 33.46
N PRO A 6 -45.09 26.08 33.13
CA PRO A 6 -44.64 24.87 32.47
C PRO A 6 -44.63 25.07 30.95
N PHE A 7 -43.54 24.68 30.28
CA PHE A 7 -43.54 24.49 28.83
C PHE A 7 -43.42 22.99 28.56
N ALA A 8 -44.55 22.38 28.24
CA ALA A 8 -44.61 21.06 27.64
C ALA A 8 -44.21 21.18 26.17
N ILE A 9 -43.12 20.52 25.77
CA ILE A 9 -42.79 20.26 24.37
C ILE A 9 -42.80 18.75 24.20
N VAL A 10 -43.87 18.26 23.57
CA VAL A 10 -43.96 16.92 23.00
C VAL A 10 -43.43 17.03 21.58
N VAL A 11 -42.23 16.53 21.31
CA VAL A 11 -41.76 16.26 19.95
C VAL A 11 -41.52 14.76 19.84
N ALA A 12 -42.24 14.20 18.88
CA ALA A 12 -42.39 12.78 18.60
C ALA A 12 -41.06 12.07 18.38
N CYS A 13 -40.89 10.93 19.05
CA CYS A 13 -39.94 9.91 18.64
C CYS A 13 -40.43 9.26 17.34
N SER A 14 -39.74 9.53 16.23
CA SER A 14 -39.82 8.66 15.05
C SER A 14 -39.18 7.31 15.39
N PRO A 15 -39.85 6.16 15.22
CA PRO A 15 -39.18 4.87 15.27
C PRO A 15 -38.48 4.65 13.92
N SER A 16 -37.24 5.15 13.78
CA SER A 16 -36.37 4.65 12.72
C SER A 16 -35.81 3.31 13.18
N SER A 17 -36.52 2.24 12.84
CA SER A 17 -36.05 0.86 13.00
C SER A 17 -34.64 0.74 12.40
N PRO A 18 -33.65 0.16 13.12
CA PRO A 18 -32.38 -0.18 12.48
C PRO A 18 -32.68 -1.26 11.44
N ARG A 19 -32.37 -0.99 10.16
CA ARG A 19 -32.24 -2.08 9.20
C ARG A 19 -30.99 -2.83 9.59
N ASP A 20 -31.16 -4.05 10.04
CA ASP A 20 -30.07 -4.99 10.29
C ASP A 20 -29.40 -5.26 8.94
N ILE A 21 -28.24 -4.63 8.70
CA ILE A 21 -27.43 -4.89 7.53
C ILE A 21 -26.63 -6.14 7.87
N VAL A 22 -27.16 -7.29 7.46
CA VAL A 22 -26.39 -8.55 7.46
C VAL A 22 -25.29 -8.39 6.40
N PRO A 23 -24.00 -8.34 6.77
CA PRO A 23 -22.94 -8.38 5.78
C PRO A 23 -23.01 -9.75 5.10
N VAL A 24 -23.15 -9.78 3.77
CA VAL A 24 -22.86 -11.00 3.01
C VAL A 24 -21.36 -11.23 3.14
N THR A 25 -20.96 -12.08 4.08
CA THR A 25 -19.61 -12.63 4.14
C THR A 25 -19.45 -13.54 2.94
N ARG A 26 -18.89 -13.01 1.84
CA ARG A 26 -18.20 -13.89 0.90
C ARG A 26 -16.90 -14.29 1.57
N ASP A 27 -16.80 -15.56 1.94
CA ASP A 27 -15.52 -16.17 2.28
C ASP A 27 -14.62 -16.08 1.05
N VAL A 28 -13.75 -15.07 1.03
CA VAL A 28 -12.64 -15.04 0.08
C VAL A 28 -11.61 -16.01 0.64
N ARG A 29 -11.69 -17.27 0.19
CA ARG A 29 -10.56 -18.19 0.32
C ARG A 29 -9.41 -17.59 -0.50
N GLY A 30 -8.44 -17.01 0.19
CA GLY A 30 -7.15 -16.67 -0.41
C GLY A 30 -6.40 -17.97 -0.67
N GLU A 31 -6.65 -18.59 -1.82
CA GLU A 31 -5.66 -19.48 -2.40
C GLU A 31 -4.49 -18.61 -2.84
N ALA A 32 -3.32 -18.89 -2.28
CA ALA A 32 -2.04 -18.37 -2.73
C ALA A 32 -1.63 -19.03 -4.08
N GLU A 33 -2.48 -19.01 -5.10
CA GLU A 33 -2.49 -17.86 -6.02
C GLU A 33 -1.15 -17.25 -6.39
N ALA A 34 -0.08 -18.02 -6.65
CA ALA A 34 1.17 -17.46 -7.16
C ALA A 34 0.84 -16.52 -8.32
N ILE A 35 1.02 -15.21 -8.13
CA ILE A 35 0.73 -14.20 -9.15
C ILE A 35 1.77 -14.36 -10.26
N ASP A 36 1.48 -15.28 -11.17
CA ASP A 36 2.10 -15.40 -12.49
C ASP A 36 1.02 -15.23 -13.57
N ALA A 37 0.05 -14.35 -13.30
CA ALA A 37 -0.87 -13.84 -14.30
C ALA A 37 -0.16 -12.72 -15.08
N GLY A 38 -0.06 -12.90 -16.40
CA GLY A 38 0.66 -12.04 -17.34
C GLY A 38 0.56 -10.55 -17.03
N ALA A 39 1.70 -9.97 -16.66
CA ALA A 39 1.90 -8.56 -16.33
C ALA A 39 1.72 -7.59 -17.53
N GLY A 40 1.13 -8.04 -18.65
CA GLY A 40 1.07 -7.28 -19.90
C GLY A 40 -0.06 -6.25 -19.99
N ASP A 41 -1.21 -6.52 -19.36
CA ASP A 41 -2.43 -5.71 -19.58
C ASP A 41 -2.93 -4.92 -18.34
N VAL A 42 -2.41 -5.21 -17.14
CA VAL A 42 -2.92 -4.61 -15.87
C VAL A 42 -1.95 -3.59 -15.26
N TYR A 43 -0.64 -3.73 -15.51
CA TYR A 43 0.40 -2.88 -14.93
C TYR A 43 1.25 -2.25 -16.03
N GLU A 44 1.67 -0.99 -15.83
CA GLU A 44 2.51 -0.27 -16.79
C GLU A 44 3.96 -0.76 -16.80
N HIS A 45 4.43 -1.28 -15.65
CA HIS A 45 5.76 -1.81 -15.43
C HIS A 45 5.80 -2.66 -14.15
N VAL A 46 6.58 -3.75 -14.16
CA VAL A 46 6.72 -4.66 -13.01
C VAL A 46 8.19 -5.01 -12.80
N VAL A 47 8.64 -4.89 -11.56
CA VAL A 47 10.01 -5.16 -11.12
C VAL A 47 10.00 -6.25 -10.06
N LYS A 48 10.58 -7.41 -10.38
CA LYS A 48 10.74 -8.53 -9.45
C LYS A 48 12.13 -8.50 -8.81
N ARG A 49 12.20 -8.77 -7.50
CA ARG A 49 13.42 -8.94 -6.70
C ARG A 49 13.24 -10.16 -5.78
N PRO A 50 14.33 -10.72 -5.20
CA PRO A 50 14.24 -11.92 -4.35
C PRO A 50 13.19 -11.85 -3.24
N HIS A 51 13.03 -10.69 -2.58
CA HIS A 51 12.10 -10.56 -1.45
C HIS A 51 10.72 -10.00 -1.84
N GLY A 52 10.48 -9.60 -3.09
CA GLY A 52 9.20 -9.01 -3.46
C GLY A 52 9.11 -8.46 -4.87
N THR A 53 7.93 -7.93 -5.18
CA THR A 53 7.58 -7.33 -6.47
C THR A 53 7.09 -5.90 -6.26
N ILE A 54 7.55 -4.97 -7.10
CA ILE A 54 7.04 -3.60 -7.20
C ILE A 54 6.43 -3.43 -8.59
N ALA A 55 5.17 -3.01 -8.66
CA ALA A 55 4.45 -2.81 -9.92
C ALA A 55 3.86 -1.40 -9.99
N ILE A 56 3.98 -0.74 -11.14
CA ILE A 56 3.27 0.50 -11.45
C ILE A 56 1.89 0.13 -11.99
N ALA A 57 0.85 0.37 -11.19
CA ALA A 57 -0.54 0.19 -11.63
C ALA A 57 -1.01 1.36 -12.50
N GLU A 58 -0.53 2.57 -12.23
CA GLU A 58 -0.90 3.77 -13.00
C GLU A 58 0.15 4.88 -12.80
N SER A 59 0.44 5.64 -13.86
CA SER A 59 1.16 6.91 -13.77
C SER A 59 0.37 8.05 -14.42
N ARG A 60 0.44 9.25 -13.82
CA ARG A 60 -0.28 10.44 -14.28
C ARG A 60 0.61 11.67 -14.26
N GLY A 61 0.49 12.50 -15.29
CA GLY A 61 1.15 13.81 -15.35
C GLY A 61 2.69 13.76 -15.40
N MET A 62 3.29 12.60 -15.56
CA MET A 62 4.73 12.36 -15.63
C MET A 62 5.10 11.53 -16.87
N ALA A 63 6.38 11.51 -17.25
CA ALA A 63 6.83 10.65 -18.33
C ALA A 63 6.88 9.18 -17.88
N ARG A 64 6.47 8.26 -18.76
CA ARG A 64 6.53 6.81 -18.47
C ARG A 64 7.94 6.36 -18.05
N ALA A 65 8.97 6.89 -18.70
CA ALA A 65 10.37 6.57 -18.38
C ALA A 65 10.74 6.97 -16.95
N ASP A 66 10.23 8.10 -16.44
CA ASP A 66 10.47 8.51 -15.05
C ASP A 66 9.72 7.60 -14.06
N ALA A 67 8.50 7.17 -14.40
CA ALA A 67 7.72 6.24 -13.56
C ALA A 67 8.42 4.87 -13.45
N ILE A 68 8.95 4.36 -14.57
CA ILE A 68 9.77 3.15 -14.60
C ILE A 68 11.02 3.31 -13.73
N ALA A 69 11.74 4.42 -13.86
CA ALA A 69 12.95 4.67 -13.07
C ALA A 69 12.66 4.69 -11.57
N ILE A 70 11.54 5.29 -11.16
CA ILE A 70 11.07 5.27 -9.76
C ILE A 70 10.79 3.85 -9.29
N ALA A 71 10.11 3.02 -10.10
CA ALA A 71 9.81 1.64 -9.75
C ALA A 71 11.08 0.80 -9.58
N ASP A 72 12.04 0.94 -10.51
CA ASP A 72 13.31 0.23 -10.49
C ASP A 72 14.13 0.62 -9.25
N GLU A 73 14.26 1.92 -8.99
CA GLU A 73 14.98 2.42 -7.82
C GLU A 73 14.30 2.02 -6.50
N LEU A 74 12.97 2.07 -6.47
CA LEU A 74 12.20 1.66 -5.29
C LEU A 74 12.37 0.17 -5.02
N ALA A 75 12.34 -0.67 -6.06
CA ALA A 75 12.56 -2.11 -5.92
C ALA A 75 13.97 -2.42 -5.37
N ASP A 76 14.99 -1.70 -5.83
CA ASP A 76 16.36 -1.89 -5.34
C ASP A 76 16.53 -1.43 -3.89
N ARG A 77 15.91 -0.31 -3.50
CA ARG A 77 15.91 0.17 -2.11
C ARG A 77 15.10 -0.78 -1.21
N PHE A 78 13.96 -1.25 -1.70
CA PHE A 78 13.12 -2.23 -1.03
C PHE A 78 13.89 -3.52 -0.76
N GLU A 79 14.55 -4.09 -1.78
CA GLU A 79 15.30 -5.34 -1.66
C GLU A 79 16.39 -5.25 -0.59
N ARG A 80 17.16 -4.16 -0.57
CA ARG A 80 18.19 -3.95 0.47
C ARG A 80 17.59 -3.85 1.88
N CYS A 81 16.46 -3.17 2.02
CA CYS A 81 15.77 -3.05 3.30
C CYS A 81 15.18 -4.39 3.75
N ALA A 82 14.54 -5.12 2.84
CA ALA A 82 13.94 -6.42 3.11
C ALA A 82 14.99 -7.46 3.50
N ALA A 83 16.13 -7.51 2.79
CA ALA A 83 17.25 -8.36 3.14
C ALA A 83 17.76 -8.07 4.56
N ALA A 84 17.96 -6.80 4.91
CA ALA A 84 18.39 -6.41 6.26
C ALA A 84 17.36 -6.77 7.34
N LEU A 85 16.06 -6.64 7.07
CA LEU A 85 15.00 -7.06 7.99
C LEU A 85 14.93 -8.59 8.12
N GLN A 86 15.20 -9.33 7.05
CA GLN A 86 15.24 -10.79 7.09
C GLN A 86 16.40 -11.30 7.92
N GLU A 87 17.59 -10.73 7.77
CA GLU A 87 18.76 -11.05 8.60
C GLU A 87 18.47 -10.85 10.10
N GLN A 88 17.60 -9.89 10.43
CA GLN A 88 17.14 -9.61 11.79
C GLN A 88 15.93 -10.45 12.23
N GLY A 89 15.35 -11.27 11.35
CA GLY A 89 14.13 -12.04 11.63
C GLY A 89 12.87 -11.18 11.75
N LEU A 90 12.88 -9.96 11.22
CA LEU A 90 11.79 -8.98 11.30
C LEU A 90 10.96 -8.87 10.00
N LEU A 91 11.45 -9.45 8.90
CA LEU A 91 10.70 -9.47 7.66
C LEU A 91 9.50 -10.43 7.78
N VAL A 92 8.30 -9.91 7.53
CA VAL A 92 7.05 -10.67 7.46
C VAL A 92 6.46 -10.52 6.07
N GLU A 93 5.71 -11.53 5.62
CA GLU A 93 4.93 -11.46 4.38
C GLU A 93 3.91 -10.32 4.41
N GLY A 94 3.74 -9.64 3.27
CA GLY A 94 2.78 -8.56 3.19
C GLY A 94 2.56 -8.04 1.77
N ALA A 95 1.59 -7.12 1.68
CA ALA A 95 1.25 -6.43 0.45
C ALA A 95 0.84 -4.98 0.75
N ALA A 96 1.11 -4.07 -0.18
CA ALA A 96 0.75 -2.67 -0.07
C ALA A 96 0.37 -2.07 -1.43
N ARG A 97 -0.63 -1.18 -1.41
CA ARG A 97 -0.93 -0.25 -2.49
C ARG A 97 -0.65 1.17 -2.03
N ILE A 98 0.24 1.87 -2.73
CA ILE A 98 0.68 3.23 -2.43
C ILE A 98 0.29 4.13 -3.59
N VAL A 99 -0.41 5.22 -3.31
CA VAL A 99 -0.63 6.30 -4.28
C VAL A 99 0.21 7.47 -3.82
N ALA A 100 1.17 7.89 -4.65
CA ALA A 100 2.01 9.04 -4.39
C ALA A 100 1.68 10.14 -5.39
N GLU A 101 1.45 11.35 -4.90
CA GLU A 101 1.22 12.53 -5.71
C GLU A 101 2.16 13.65 -5.27
N GLN A 102 2.70 14.37 -6.24
CA GLN A 102 3.52 15.55 -5.99
C GLN A 102 2.96 16.71 -6.80
N ASP A 103 2.75 17.84 -6.11
CA ASP A 103 2.40 19.08 -6.76
C ASP A 103 3.62 19.80 -7.35
N ALA A 104 3.37 20.92 -8.03
CA ALA A 104 4.42 21.70 -8.66
C ALA A 104 5.34 22.44 -7.66
N SER A 105 5.10 22.34 -6.34
CA SER A 105 5.89 23.02 -5.32
C SER A 105 7.18 22.28 -4.94
N TRP A 106 7.47 21.15 -5.58
CA TRP A 106 8.65 20.31 -5.33
C TRP A 106 8.78 19.79 -3.89
N SER A 107 7.69 19.81 -3.13
CA SER A 107 7.63 19.18 -1.80
C SER A 107 7.71 17.66 -1.89
N ALA A 108 7.99 16.99 -0.76
CA ALA A 108 7.92 15.54 -0.68
C ALA A 108 6.55 15.01 -1.15
N PRO A 109 6.49 13.87 -1.87
CA PRO A 109 5.23 13.30 -2.31
C PRO A 109 4.26 13.06 -1.14
N ALA A 110 3.01 13.46 -1.35
CA ALA A 110 1.91 13.06 -0.49
C ALA A 110 1.58 11.60 -0.81
N THR A 111 1.57 10.74 0.21
CA THR A 111 1.33 9.30 0.04
C THR A 111 0.06 8.87 0.76
N SER A 112 -0.82 8.18 0.02
CA SER A 112 -1.93 7.40 0.57
C SER A 112 -1.57 5.93 0.48
N VAL A 113 -1.69 5.20 1.59
CA VAL A 113 -1.22 3.81 1.69
C VAL A 113 -2.36 2.92 2.15
N ARG A 114 -2.57 1.79 1.45
CA ARG A 114 -3.40 0.67 1.90
C ARG A 114 -2.50 -0.54 2.08
N LEU A 115 -2.68 -1.26 3.17
CA LEU A 115 -1.82 -2.36 3.58
C LEU A 115 -2.67 -3.60 3.83
N ALA A 116 -2.08 -4.78 3.60
CA ALA A 116 -2.57 -6.01 4.21
C ALA A 116 -2.58 -5.88 5.75
N PRO A 117 -3.49 -6.58 6.45
CA PRO A 117 -3.59 -6.47 7.90
C PRO A 117 -2.32 -6.98 8.60
N GLY A 118 -1.91 -6.30 9.68
CA GLY A 118 -0.79 -6.70 10.54
C GLY A 118 0.14 -5.55 10.91
N GLY A 119 0.50 -5.44 12.20
CA GLY A 119 1.40 -4.38 12.68
C GLY A 119 2.81 -4.46 12.07
N ALA A 120 3.37 -5.67 11.96
CA ALA A 120 4.67 -5.89 11.34
C ALA A 120 4.64 -5.61 9.82
N VAL A 121 3.53 -5.89 9.13
CA VAL A 121 3.32 -5.53 7.72
C VAL A 121 3.41 -4.01 7.56
N ALA A 122 2.72 -3.26 8.42
CA ALA A 122 2.76 -1.80 8.38
C ALA A 122 4.15 -1.23 8.66
N GLN A 123 4.88 -1.79 9.62
CA GLN A 123 6.25 -1.38 9.91
C GLN A 123 7.17 -1.63 8.70
N ASN A 124 7.12 -2.82 8.10
CA ASN A 124 7.94 -3.17 6.95
C ASN A 124 7.62 -2.29 5.73
N ALA A 125 6.34 -2.04 5.45
CA ALA A 125 5.93 -1.15 4.37
C ALA A 125 6.37 0.29 4.59
N LEU A 126 6.25 0.81 5.82
CA LEU A 126 6.67 2.17 6.15
C LEU A 126 8.19 2.35 5.94
N LEU A 127 8.98 1.40 6.42
CA LEU A 127 10.45 1.45 6.34
C LEU A 127 10.97 1.19 4.93
N CYS A 128 10.49 0.16 4.27
CA CYS A 128 11.08 -0.33 3.02
C CYS A 128 10.42 0.22 1.74
N LEU A 129 9.23 0.82 1.84
CA LEU A 129 8.51 1.37 0.67
C LEU A 129 8.21 2.86 0.82
N VAL A 130 7.46 3.23 1.86
CA VAL A 130 6.91 4.58 1.99
C VAL A 130 8.02 5.61 2.24
N ALA A 131 8.93 5.36 3.18
CA ALA A 131 10.03 6.27 3.46
C ALA A 131 10.95 6.49 2.24
N PRO A 132 11.43 5.44 1.53
CA PRO A 132 12.14 5.60 0.26
C PRO A 132 11.37 6.40 -0.77
N LEU A 133 10.08 6.09 -1.01
CA LEU A 133 9.27 6.79 -2.01
C LEU A 133 9.10 8.27 -1.69
N ARG A 134 8.94 8.65 -0.41
CA ARG A 134 8.84 10.05 0.00
C ARG A 134 10.15 10.82 -0.14
N SER A 135 11.28 10.12 -0.21
CA SER A 135 12.59 10.73 -0.52
C SER A 135 12.86 10.88 -2.01
N MET A 136 12.01 10.28 -2.86
CA MET A 136 12.08 10.42 -4.31
C MET A 136 11.32 11.65 -4.77
N GLN A 137 11.67 12.13 -5.95
CA GLN A 137 11.02 13.26 -6.58
C GLN A 137 10.22 12.77 -7.79
N LEU A 138 8.90 12.96 -7.76
CA LEU A 138 8.06 12.70 -8.92
C LEU A 138 8.20 13.88 -9.87
N LYS A 139 8.65 13.62 -11.10
CA LYS A 139 8.91 14.67 -12.09
C LYS A 139 7.67 14.93 -12.95
N PRO A 140 7.06 16.12 -12.88
CA PRO A 140 5.99 16.48 -13.79
C PRO A 140 6.49 16.60 -15.22
N SER A 141 5.69 16.13 -16.16
CA SER A 141 5.94 16.24 -17.60
C SER A 141 5.83 17.68 -18.13
N LYS A 142 5.11 18.55 -17.41
CA LYS A 142 4.87 19.97 -17.76
C LYS A 142 4.81 20.82 -16.49
N PRO A 143 5.11 22.13 -16.59
CA PRO A 143 4.86 23.06 -15.51
C PRO A 143 3.39 23.05 -15.06
N ASN A 144 3.14 23.22 -13.76
CA ASN A 144 1.81 23.29 -13.16
C ASN A 144 0.93 22.02 -13.29
N VAL A 145 1.50 20.89 -13.71
CA VAL A 145 0.84 19.58 -13.69
C VAL A 145 1.27 18.80 -12.45
N ARG A 146 0.35 18.08 -11.82
CA ARG A 146 0.68 17.14 -10.73
C ARG A 146 1.23 15.84 -11.32
N ALA A 147 2.37 15.39 -10.79
CA ALA A 147 2.90 14.07 -11.08
C ALA A 147 2.34 13.08 -10.06
N GLY A 148 1.92 11.90 -10.51
CA GLY A 148 1.40 10.88 -9.63
C GLY A 148 1.71 9.48 -10.11
N VAL A 149 1.90 8.57 -9.16
CA VAL A 149 2.13 7.16 -9.42
C VAL A 149 1.36 6.30 -8.40
N ALA A 150 0.66 5.29 -8.90
CA ALA A 150 0.06 4.23 -8.11
C ALA A 150 0.94 2.97 -8.20
N ILE A 151 1.41 2.52 -7.05
CA ILE A 151 2.32 1.40 -6.89
C ILE A 151 1.60 0.29 -6.14
N GLU A 152 1.68 -0.93 -6.65
CA GLU A 152 1.30 -2.13 -5.93
C GLU A 152 2.55 -2.96 -5.63
N SER A 153 2.56 -3.58 -4.45
CA SER A 153 3.72 -4.32 -3.98
C SER A 153 3.30 -5.52 -3.15
N THR A 154 4.06 -6.59 -3.31
CA THR A 154 3.96 -7.81 -2.50
C THR A 154 5.35 -8.24 -2.10
N TRP A 155 5.49 -8.83 -0.92
CA TRP A 155 6.77 -9.31 -0.42
C TRP A 155 6.61 -10.47 0.56
N GLN A 156 7.68 -11.24 0.70
CA GLN A 156 7.76 -12.35 1.63
C GLN A 156 9.23 -12.62 1.99
N PRO A 157 9.52 -13.24 3.15
CA PRO A 157 10.84 -13.75 3.43
C PRO A 157 11.32 -14.70 2.32
N ALA A 158 12.54 -14.49 1.84
CA ALA A 158 13.17 -15.43 0.94
C ALA A 158 13.33 -16.77 1.67
N ARG A 159 12.90 -17.85 1.02
CA ARG A 159 13.17 -19.19 1.52
C ARG A 159 14.67 -19.43 1.43
N LEU A 160 15.32 -19.58 2.59
CA LEU A 160 16.67 -20.12 2.63
C LEU A 160 16.60 -21.54 2.02
N PRO A 161 17.51 -21.91 1.11
CA PRO A 161 17.58 -23.29 0.66
C PRO A 161 17.79 -24.18 1.89
N ASP A 162 16.98 -25.23 2.01
CA ASP A 162 17.13 -26.25 3.05
C ASP A 162 18.60 -26.66 3.11
N VAL A 163 19.28 -26.30 4.20
CA VAL A 163 20.57 -26.90 4.50
C VAL A 163 20.23 -28.33 4.90
N SER A 164 20.35 -29.25 3.94
CA SER A 164 20.25 -30.68 4.21
C SER A 164 21.27 -31.03 5.29
N ILE A 165 20.77 -31.26 6.51
CA ILE A 165 21.59 -31.80 7.59
C ILE A 165 21.99 -33.21 7.14
N PRO A 166 23.29 -33.51 6.95
CA PRO A 166 23.69 -34.85 6.56
C PRO A 166 23.28 -35.83 7.67
N PRO A 167 22.76 -37.02 7.32
CA PRO A 167 22.50 -38.05 8.31
C PRO A 167 23.82 -38.50 8.94
N ASN A 168 23.84 -38.59 10.27
CA ASN A 168 24.92 -39.21 11.05
C ASN A 168 25.07 -40.70 10.73
#